data_AF-A0A6G7IYL2-F1
#
_entry.id   AF-A0A6G7IYL2-F1
#
_cell.length_a   1.000
_cell.length_b   1.000
_cell.length_c   1.000
_cell.angle_alpha   90.00
_cell.angle_beta   90.00
_cell.angle_gamma   90.00
#
_symmetry.space_group_name_H-M   'P 1'
#
loop_
_entity.id
_entity.type
_entity.pdbx_description
1 polymer ?
#
loop_
_entity_poly.entity_id
_entity_poly.type
_entity_poly.pdbx_seq_one_letter_code
_entity_poly.pdbx_strand_id
1 'polypeptide(L)'
;MIGKITIGKDFYGVLAYNEKKVSEEVGYVIDSNIEQSTAVNMTQEFNLIRQLRPGLGNTVFHVSLNLPYTDQLNDKEFASLGCDYLMKMGFDNNQFIIYRHTDTKHEHIHIVANRVRYSGRITSDSNIKRRSREVLNDLERKYGLTQISTKASAKKPLTQKEIEKTLRTGNLPIKLILQKRIATVISAATDTTEFITLLKAQNILPKFNVSQNTGRVSGISFKYEGVIYKGSSLGKKYSWNSIVKQIDYGQDRDHTVILSANGKERGTDRAGEGNHGTAITSVPRSEGVAKGTENSAQQSKGHVGKIEGNGMTGRLANETDWTPFKLELKDDINKKKSKRTKKKKGLGL
;
A
#
# COMPACT_ATOMS: atom_id res chain seq x y z
N MET A 1 -3.42 -9.56 10.71
CA MET A 1 -3.96 -8.20 10.92
C MET A 1 -3.00 -7.11 10.41
N ILE A 2 -3.53 -6.01 9.86
CA ILE A 2 -2.74 -4.80 9.54
C ILE A 2 -3.19 -3.61 10.38
N GLY A 3 -2.23 -2.88 10.95
CA GLY A 3 -2.43 -1.56 11.52
C GLY A 3 -2.00 -0.44 10.56
N LYS A 4 -2.92 0.41 10.13
CA LYS A 4 -2.61 1.65 9.40
C LYS A 4 -2.64 2.82 10.37
N ILE A 5 -1.47 3.35 10.71
CA ILE A 5 -1.32 4.44 11.69
C ILE A 5 -1.19 5.79 10.99
N THR A 6 -1.96 6.76 11.47
CA THR A 6 -1.85 8.18 11.14
C THR A 6 -1.60 8.98 12.42
N ILE A 7 -0.63 9.89 12.36
CA ILE A 7 -0.38 10.87 13.41
C ILE A 7 -0.90 12.22 12.93
N GLY A 8 -1.86 12.78 13.66
CA GLY A 8 -2.59 13.99 13.26
C GLY A 8 -2.41 15.15 14.24
N LYS A 9 -2.84 16.33 13.80
CA LYS A 9 -2.83 17.57 14.59
C LYS A 9 -4.15 17.88 15.27
N ASP A 10 -5.25 17.40 14.69
CA ASP A 10 -6.61 17.79 15.07
C ASP A 10 -7.54 16.58 15.07
N PHE A 11 -8.40 16.52 16.10
CA PHE A 11 -9.29 15.39 16.34
C PHE A 11 -10.55 15.47 15.48
N TYR A 12 -11.00 16.68 15.10
CA TYR A 12 -12.28 16.87 14.42
C TYR A 12 -12.40 16.04 13.15
N GLY A 13 -11.40 16.12 12.27
CA GLY A 13 -11.45 15.42 10.98
C GLY A 13 -11.59 13.90 11.12
N VAL A 14 -10.90 13.29 12.08
CA VAL A 14 -10.97 11.83 12.29
C VAL A 14 -12.26 11.43 13.01
N LEU A 15 -12.73 12.22 13.98
CA LEU A 15 -13.99 11.96 14.67
C LEU A 15 -15.18 12.14 13.73
N ALA A 16 -15.24 13.23 12.97
CA ALA A 16 -16.30 13.48 12.00
C ALA A 16 -16.39 12.37 10.94
N TYR A 17 -15.26 11.79 10.55
CA TYR A 17 -15.26 10.64 9.64
C TYR A 17 -15.90 9.40 10.28
N ASN A 18 -15.52 9.04 11.50
CA ASN A 18 -16.10 7.86 12.17
C ASN A 18 -17.57 8.10 12.54
N GLU A 19 -17.93 9.29 13.04
CA GLU A 19 -19.32 9.68 13.32
C GLU A 19 -20.19 9.65 12.06
N LYS A 20 -19.64 10.00 10.89
CA LYS A 20 -20.35 9.82 9.62
C LYS A 20 -20.67 8.35 9.38
N LYS A 21 -19.73 7.43 9.63
CA LYS A 21 -19.96 5.98 9.49
C LYS A 21 -21.01 5.48 10.48
N VAL A 22 -21.04 6.02 11.70
CA VAL A 22 -22.10 5.75 12.67
C VAL A 22 -23.46 6.21 12.17
N SER A 23 -23.55 7.44 11.63
CA SER A 23 -24.80 7.97 11.08
C SER A 23 -25.31 7.23 9.84
N GLU A 24 -24.41 6.57 9.09
CA GLU A 24 -24.71 5.73 7.94
C GLU A 24 -25.07 4.29 8.34
N GLU A 25 -25.16 3.97 9.64
CA GLU A 25 -25.40 2.63 10.21
C GLU A 25 -24.37 1.56 9.78
N VAL A 26 -23.20 2.01 9.31
CA VAL A 26 -22.07 1.15 8.91
C VAL A 26 -20.88 1.27 9.86
N GLY A 27 -21.13 1.79 11.06
CA GLY A 27 -20.18 1.83 12.16
C GLY A 27 -20.85 2.10 13.49
N TYR A 28 -20.15 1.80 14.59
CA TYR A 28 -20.60 2.08 15.96
C TYR A 28 -19.41 2.04 16.92
N VAL A 29 -19.56 2.68 18.07
CA VAL A 29 -18.54 2.66 19.12
C VAL A 29 -18.65 1.36 19.89
N ILE A 30 -17.52 0.68 20.07
CA ILE A 30 -17.43 -0.58 20.84
C ILE A 30 -16.75 -0.41 22.19
N ASP A 31 -15.97 0.66 22.37
CA ASP A 31 -15.37 1.04 23.65
C ASP A 31 -14.89 2.50 23.63
N SER A 32 -14.96 3.19 24.77
CA SER A 32 -14.48 4.56 24.95
C SER A 32 -14.26 4.92 26.42
N ASN A 33 -13.34 5.84 26.68
CA ASN A 33 -13.22 6.50 27.99
C ASN A 33 -13.50 8.02 27.93
N ILE A 34 -14.19 8.42 26.87
CA ILE A 34 -14.78 9.74 26.66
C ILE A 34 -16.28 9.57 26.44
N GLU A 35 -17.02 10.66 26.60
CA GLU A 35 -18.46 10.66 26.34
C GLU A 35 -18.74 10.58 24.83
N GLN A 36 -19.58 9.63 24.43
CA GLN A 36 -20.01 9.52 23.03
C GLN A 36 -20.99 10.65 22.73
N SER A 37 -20.64 11.50 21.77
CA SER A 37 -21.41 12.69 21.41
C SER A 37 -21.07 13.09 19.97
N THR A 38 -21.56 14.23 19.51
CA THR A 38 -21.14 14.81 18.23
C THR A 38 -19.62 14.95 18.11
N ALA A 39 -19.11 14.87 16.88
CA ALA A 39 -17.69 15.06 16.60
C ALA A 39 -17.13 16.38 17.17
N VAL A 40 -17.95 17.43 17.23
CA VAL A 40 -17.59 18.73 17.82
C VAL A 40 -17.35 18.59 19.32
N ASN A 41 -18.30 18.01 20.06
CA ASN A 41 -18.21 17.87 21.51
C ASN A 41 -17.05 16.93 21.91
N MET A 42 -16.90 15.80 21.22
CA MET A 42 -15.76 14.91 21.46
C MET A 42 -14.43 15.60 21.15
N THR A 43 -14.36 16.42 20.11
CA THR A 43 -13.15 17.22 19.81
C THR A 43 -12.83 18.19 20.95
N GLN A 44 -13.85 18.84 21.52
CA GLN A 44 -13.67 19.71 22.67
C GLN A 44 -13.14 18.93 23.88
N GLU A 45 -13.72 17.77 24.18
CA GLU A 45 -13.28 16.91 25.29
C GLU A 45 -11.83 16.43 25.11
N PHE A 46 -11.45 15.97 23.91
CA PHE A 46 -10.06 15.61 23.61
C PHE A 46 -9.11 16.79 23.78
N ASN A 47 -9.56 18.00 23.41
CA ASN A 47 -8.75 19.20 23.52
C ASN A 47 -8.50 19.62 24.97
N LEU A 48 -9.37 19.28 25.93
CA LEU A 48 -9.14 19.55 27.36
C LEU A 48 -7.81 18.95 27.85
N ILE A 49 -7.55 17.68 27.51
CA ILE A 49 -6.29 17.02 27.91
C ILE A 49 -5.13 17.46 27.03
N ARG A 50 -5.38 17.74 25.74
CA ARG A 50 -4.36 18.30 24.82
C ARG A 50 -3.74 19.59 25.36
N GLN A 51 -4.54 20.45 26.01
CA GLN A 51 -4.08 21.73 26.57
C GLN A 51 -2.98 21.58 27.63
N LEU A 52 -2.80 20.39 28.24
CA LEU A 52 -1.66 20.12 29.12
C LEU A 52 -0.30 20.19 28.37
N ARG A 53 -0.30 20.12 27.03
CA ARG A 53 0.89 20.21 26.17
C ARG A 53 0.62 21.05 24.92
N PRO A 54 0.49 22.40 25.06
CA PRO A 54 0.12 23.28 23.95
C PRO A 54 1.17 23.32 22.82
N GLY A 55 2.45 23.03 23.12
CA GLY A 55 3.52 22.96 22.13
C GLY A 55 3.57 21.67 21.31
N LEU A 56 2.76 20.65 21.65
CA LEU A 56 2.72 19.41 20.88
C LEU A 56 1.81 19.59 19.65
N GLY A 57 2.41 19.72 18.47
CA GLY A 57 1.65 19.88 17.24
C GLY A 57 0.87 18.63 16.83
N ASN A 58 1.46 17.44 17.02
CA ASN A 58 0.94 16.16 16.54
C ASN A 58 0.38 15.33 17.71
N THR A 59 -0.81 15.68 18.18
CA THR A 59 -1.43 15.11 19.39
C THR A 59 -2.30 13.89 19.12
N VAL A 60 -2.78 13.72 17.89
CA VAL A 60 -3.73 12.67 17.54
C VAL A 60 -2.99 11.42 17.14
N PHE A 61 -3.34 10.29 17.75
CA PHE A 61 -3.02 8.96 17.25
C PHE A 61 -4.29 8.33 16.68
N HIS A 62 -4.27 7.99 15.40
CA HIS A 62 -5.32 7.22 14.75
C HIS A 62 -4.74 5.95 14.19
N VAL A 63 -5.41 4.82 14.41
CA VAL A 63 -5.05 3.56 13.76
C VAL A 63 -6.30 2.83 13.29
N SER A 64 -6.27 2.27 12.08
CA SER A 64 -7.21 1.21 11.70
C SER A 64 -6.56 -0.15 11.83
N LEU A 65 -7.18 -1.06 12.57
CA LEU A 65 -6.78 -2.45 12.73
C LEU A 65 -7.70 -3.34 11.90
N ASN A 66 -7.13 -3.96 10.86
CA ASN A 66 -7.89 -4.67 9.84
C ASN A 66 -7.61 -6.16 9.93
N LEU A 67 -8.65 -6.96 10.19
CA LEU A 67 -8.53 -8.41 10.24
C LEU A 67 -8.36 -8.99 8.83
N PRO A 68 -7.62 -10.11 8.70
CA PRO A 68 -7.74 -10.98 7.54
C PRO A 68 -9.18 -11.48 7.38
N TYR A 69 -9.66 -11.66 6.15
CA TYR A 69 -11.05 -12.11 5.88
C TYR A 69 -11.41 -13.48 6.47
N THR A 70 -10.41 -14.30 6.75
CA THR A 70 -10.60 -15.63 7.35
C THR A 70 -10.85 -15.56 8.85
N ASP A 71 -10.52 -14.43 9.47
CA ASP A 71 -10.61 -14.23 10.90
C ASP A 71 -11.86 -13.39 11.20
N GLN A 72 -12.50 -13.68 12.33
CA GLN A 72 -13.65 -12.92 12.83
C GLN A 72 -13.47 -12.73 14.33
N LEU A 73 -13.97 -11.60 14.84
CA LEU A 73 -14.05 -11.34 16.27
C LEU A 73 -15.42 -10.76 16.61
N ASN A 74 -15.98 -11.16 17.75
CA ASN A 74 -17.15 -10.48 18.28
C ASN A 74 -16.76 -9.11 18.90
N ASP A 75 -17.75 -8.29 19.24
CA ASP A 75 -17.50 -6.93 19.74
C ASP A 75 -16.65 -6.90 21.01
N LYS A 76 -16.88 -7.83 21.95
CA LYS A 76 -16.12 -7.90 23.20
C LYS A 76 -14.66 -8.25 22.95
N GLU A 77 -14.40 -9.16 22.01
CA GLU A 77 -13.06 -9.52 21.60
C GLU A 77 -12.35 -8.37 20.87
N PHE A 78 -13.06 -7.66 19.99
CA PHE A 78 -12.53 -6.50 19.29
C PHE A 78 -12.20 -5.34 20.24
N ALA A 79 -13.09 -5.05 21.19
CA ALA A 79 -12.84 -4.06 22.24
C ALA A 79 -11.59 -4.45 23.04
N SER A 80 -11.53 -5.71 23.52
CA SER A 80 -10.37 -6.22 24.26
C SER A 80 -9.07 -6.12 23.44
N LEU A 81 -9.11 -6.49 22.16
CA LEU A 81 -7.97 -6.41 21.24
C LEU A 81 -7.50 -4.95 21.05
N GLY A 82 -8.44 -4.03 20.93
CA GLY A 82 -8.17 -2.60 20.82
C GLY A 82 -7.53 -2.02 22.08
N CYS A 83 -8.05 -2.34 23.27
CA CYS A 83 -7.47 -1.95 24.55
C CYS A 83 -6.06 -2.52 24.74
N ASP A 84 -5.88 -3.82 24.48
CA ASP A 84 -4.58 -4.48 24.53
C ASP A 84 -3.57 -3.82 23.60
N TYR A 85 -4.00 -3.46 22.39
CA TYR A 85 -3.18 -2.75 21.43
C TYR A 85 -2.75 -1.38 21.96
N LEU A 86 -3.67 -0.59 22.52
CA LEU A 86 -3.38 0.69 23.14
C LEU A 86 -2.35 0.54 24.27
N MET A 87 -2.61 -0.38 25.22
CA MET A 87 -1.73 -0.65 26.36
C MET A 87 -0.31 -0.99 25.91
N LYS A 88 -0.16 -1.95 24.99
CA LYS A 88 1.16 -2.36 24.47
C LYS A 88 1.85 -1.28 23.64
N MET A 89 1.10 -0.37 23.03
CA MET A 89 1.64 0.78 22.31
C MET A 89 2.05 1.94 23.24
N GLY A 90 1.74 1.83 24.53
CA GLY A 90 2.05 2.83 25.56
C GLY A 90 0.94 3.86 25.77
N PHE A 91 -0.28 3.56 25.33
CA PHE A 91 -1.50 4.33 25.63
C PHE A 91 -2.23 3.68 26.80
N ASP A 92 -1.77 3.97 28.01
CA ASP A 92 -2.21 3.36 29.27
C ASP A 92 -3.15 4.27 30.07
N ASN A 93 -2.94 5.58 29.98
CA ASN A 93 -3.71 6.60 30.70
C ASN A 93 -3.96 7.80 29.79
N ASN A 94 -4.56 7.51 28.63
CA ASN A 94 -4.84 8.44 27.55
C ASN A 94 -6.34 8.41 27.24
N GLN A 95 -6.90 9.52 26.76
CA GLN A 95 -8.23 9.50 26.14
C GLN A 95 -8.21 8.64 24.89
N PHE A 96 -9.26 7.84 24.67
CA PHE A 96 -9.46 7.05 23.48
C PHE A 96 -10.94 6.78 23.18
N ILE A 97 -11.21 6.44 21.93
CA ILE A 97 -12.47 5.90 21.45
C ILE A 97 -12.19 4.85 20.36
N ILE A 98 -12.95 3.76 20.36
CA ILE A 98 -12.81 2.64 19.44
C ILE A 98 -14.13 2.45 18.68
N TYR A 99 -14.06 2.60 17.37
CA TYR A 99 -15.14 2.35 16.44
C TYR A 99 -14.95 1.01 15.77
N ARG A 100 -16.03 0.24 15.58
CA ARG A 100 -16.08 -0.85 14.62
C ARG A 100 -16.80 -0.36 13.37
N HIS A 101 -16.25 -0.65 12.20
CA HIS A 101 -16.91 -0.39 10.93
C HIS A 101 -17.32 -1.70 10.26
N THR A 102 -18.47 -1.68 9.59
CA THR A 102 -19.07 -2.81 8.85
C THR A 102 -19.27 -2.49 7.37
N ASP A 103 -18.78 -1.34 6.90
CA ASP A 103 -18.89 -0.83 5.53
C ASP A 103 -18.06 -1.61 4.50
N THR A 104 -17.19 -2.50 4.94
CA THR A 104 -16.38 -3.34 4.07
C THR A 104 -16.55 -4.82 4.40
N LYS A 105 -16.21 -5.68 3.44
CA LYS A 105 -16.22 -7.14 3.63
C LYS A 105 -15.22 -7.64 4.68
N HIS A 106 -14.28 -6.81 5.15
CA HIS A 106 -13.33 -7.17 6.20
C HIS A 106 -13.62 -6.40 7.47
N GLU A 107 -13.68 -7.12 8.59
CA GLU A 107 -13.91 -6.51 9.88
C GLU A 107 -12.69 -5.68 10.29
N HIS A 108 -12.94 -4.45 10.70
CA HIS A 108 -11.90 -3.57 11.17
C HIS A 108 -12.41 -2.61 12.22
N ILE A 109 -11.47 -2.17 13.07
CA ILE A 109 -11.73 -1.14 14.07
C ILE A 109 -10.86 0.08 13.82
N HIS A 110 -11.40 1.25 14.13
CA HIS A 110 -10.66 2.51 14.17
C HIS A 110 -10.49 2.94 15.63
N ILE A 111 -9.24 3.14 16.03
CA ILE A 111 -8.92 3.64 17.37
C ILE A 111 -8.41 5.07 17.21
N VAL A 112 -9.06 6.02 17.88
CA VAL A 112 -8.58 7.39 18.03
C VAL A 112 -8.14 7.56 19.47
N ALA A 113 -6.91 8.03 19.68
CA ALA A 113 -6.38 8.28 21.01
C ALA A 113 -5.60 9.60 21.09
N ASN A 114 -5.64 10.23 22.25
CA ASN A 114 -4.81 11.39 22.56
C ASN A 114 -3.41 10.92 22.94
N ARG A 115 -2.36 11.49 22.33
CA ARG A 115 -0.98 11.21 22.73
C ARG A 115 -0.60 11.87 24.04
N VAL A 116 -1.33 12.90 24.48
CA VAL A 116 -1.18 13.51 25.79
C VAL A 116 -1.95 12.65 26.79
N ARG A 117 -1.24 12.17 27.81
CA ARG A 117 -1.82 11.42 28.94
C ARG A 117 -2.56 12.38 29.87
N TYR A 118 -3.44 11.86 30.73
CA TYR A 118 -4.04 12.66 31.80
C TYR A 118 -3.00 13.30 32.75
N SER A 119 -1.78 12.72 32.84
CA SER A 119 -0.64 13.30 33.56
C SER A 119 0.12 14.41 32.79
N GLY A 120 -0.27 14.71 31.56
CA GLY A 120 0.45 15.59 30.65
C GLY A 120 1.68 14.95 29.99
N ARG A 121 2.12 13.75 30.40
CA ARG A 121 3.21 13.02 29.71
C ARG A 121 2.77 12.64 28.28
N ILE A 122 3.74 12.53 27.37
CA ILE A 122 3.48 12.27 25.95
C ILE A 122 3.79 10.82 25.62
N THR A 123 2.85 10.14 24.97
CA THR A 123 3.08 8.84 24.35
C THR A 123 3.90 9.02 23.06
N SER A 124 5.10 8.43 23.05
CA SER A 124 6.06 8.58 21.95
C SER A 124 5.54 7.97 20.64
N ASP A 125 5.79 8.65 19.53
CA ASP A 125 5.55 8.18 18.15
C ASP A 125 6.84 7.67 17.47
N SER A 126 7.94 7.58 18.23
CA SER A 126 9.20 7.05 17.72
C SER A 126 9.02 5.59 17.29
N ASN A 127 9.48 5.29 16.06
CA ASN A 127 9.40 3.97 15.44
C ASN A 127 7.99 3.34 15.50
N ILE A 128 6.92 4.15 15.52
CA ILE A 128 5.57 3.70 15.86
C ILE A 128 5.07 2.58 14.96
N LYS A 129 5.37 2.63 13.65
CA LYS A 129 4.99 1.56 12.70
C LYS A 129 5.69 0.23 13.00
N ARG A 130 6.97 0.28 13.39
CA ARG A 130 7.72 -0.92 13.77
C ARG A 130 7.18 -1.51 15.06
N ARG A 131 7.01 -0.68 16.10
CA ARG A 131 6.45 -1.10 17.40
C ARG A 131 5.06 -1.70 17.22
N SER A 132 4.20 -1.02 16.44
CA SER A 132 2.87 -1.51 16.09
C SER A 132 2.93 -2.89 15.43
N ARG A 133 3.81 -3.13 14.45
CA ARG A 133 3.91 -4.46 13.84
C ARG A 133 4.28 -5.54 14.86
N GLU A 134 5.21 -5.25 15.78
CA GLU A 134 5.60 -6.16 16.87
C GLU A 134 4.40 -6.46 17.79
N VAL A 135 3.68 -5.42 18.23
CA VAL A 135 2.45 -5.56 19.03
C VAL A 135 1.39 -6.39 18.29
N LEU A 136 1.14 -6.11 17.01
CA LEU A 136 0.18 -6.87 16.20
C LEU A 136 0.56 -8.35 16.08
N ASN A 137 1.85 -8.69 15.97
CA ASN A 137 2.27 -10.11 15.93
C ASN A 137 1.88 -10.82 17.24
N ASP A 138 2.03 -10.13 18.36
CA ASP A 138 1.72 -10.70 19.68
C ASP A 138 0.21 -10.84 19.89
N LEU A 139 -0.57 -9.86 19.43
CA LEU A 139 -2.03 -9.93 19.47
C LEU A 139 -2.57 -10.98 18.52
N GLU A 140 -2.00 -11.13 17.33
CA GLU A 140 -2.33 -12.23 16.42
C GLU A 140 -2.19 -13.59 17.11
N ARG A 141 -1.13 -13.78 17.93
CA ARG A 141 -0.98 -14.99 18.76
C ARG A 141 -2.02 -15.08 19.88
N LYS A 142 -2.22 -14.01 20.64
CA LYS A 142 -3.11 -13.99 21.81
C LYS A 142 -4.55 -14.32 21.44
N TYR A 143 -5.03 -13.78 20.32
CA TYR A 143 -6.41 -13.92 19.86
C TYR A 143 -6.61 -15.05 18.83
N GLY A 144 -5.59 -15.89 18.60
CA GLY A 144 -5.70 -17.00 17.64
C GLY A 144 -5.90 -16.57 16.18
N LEU A 145 -5.49 -15.35 15.82
CA LEU A 145 -5.69 -14.78 14.48
C LEU A 145 -4.61 -15.24 13.50
N THR A 146 -4.92 -15.15 12.21
CA THR A 146 -3.98 -15.44 11.14
C THR A 146 -2.78 -14.50 11.18
N GLN A 147 -1.61 -15.08 11.43
CA GLN A 147 -0.35 -14.34 11.43
C GLN A 147 0.09 -13.96 10.02
N ILE A 148 0.20 -12.67 9.76
CA ILE A 148 0.84 -12.16 8.55
C ILE A 148 2.35 -12.24 8.76
N SER A 149 2.91 -13.44 8.55
CA SER A 149 4.33 -13.79 8.76
C SER A 149 5.30 -12.68 8.32
N THR A 150 6.09 -12.17 9.27
CA THR A 150 7.24 -11.29 8.96
C THR A 150 8.58 -11.78 9.51
N LYS A 151 8.64 -12.86 10.31
CA LYS A 151 9.92 -13.39 10.81
C LYS A 151 9.93 -14.92 10.89
N ALA A 152 10.56 -15.54 9.88
CA ALA A 152 11.58 -16.59 10.03
C ALA A 152 12.04 -17.08 8.63
N SER A 153 13.35 -17.08 8.40
CA SER A 153 14.10 -17.50 7.19
C SER A 153 14.01 -16.58 5.96
N ALA A 154 15.10 -15.89 5.62
CA ALA A 154 15.51 -15.45 4.26
C ALA A 154 14.44 -14.90 3.26
N LYS A 155 13.30 -14.40 3.74
CA LYS A 155 12.16 -13.92 2.94
C LYS A 155 12.12 -12.40 3.03
N LYS A 156 12.02 -11.73 1.88
CA LYS A 156 11.75 -10.28 1.88
C LYS A 156 10.35 -10.04 2.48
N PRO A 157 10.20 -9.07 3.39
CA PRO A 157 8.88 -8.72 3.92
C PRO A 157 7.93 -8.33 2.78
N LEU A 158 6.63 -8.56 3.00
CA LEU A 158 5.60 -8.09 2.08
C LEU A 158 5.63 -6.56 2.04
N THR A 159 5.51 -6.00 0.84
CA THR A 159 5.36 -4.55 0.69
C THR A 159 3.94 -4.15 1.07
N GLN A 160 3.74 -2.93 1.58
CA GLN A 160 2.42 -2.45 2.03
C GLN A 160 1.31 -2.67 0.98
N LYS A 161 1.60 -2.42 -0.30
CA LYS A 161 0.67 -2.66 -1.42
C LYS A 161 0.33 -4.14 -1.61
N GLU A 162 1.28 -5.06 -1.37
CA GLU A 162 1.03 -6.50 -1.43
C GLU A 162 0.15 -6.96 -0.27
N ILE A 163 0.30 -6.36 0.92
CA ILE A 163 -0.55 -6.69 2.08
C ILE A 163 -1.95 -6.07 1.92
N GLU A 164 -2.06 -4.86 1.36
CA GLU A 164 -3.36 -4.26 1.00
C GLU A 164 -4.09 -5.09 -0.05
N LYS A 165 -3.39 -5.63 -1.06
CA LYS A 165 -4.00 -6.57 -2.02
C LYS A 165 -4.52 -7.83 -1.33
N THR A 166 -3.82 -8.36 -0.33
CA THR A 166 -4.28 -9.52 0.44
C THR A 166 -5.50 -9.23 1.30
N LEU A 167 -5.53 -8.05 1.91
CA LEU A 167 -6.69 -7.55 2.63
C LEU A 167 -7.86 -7.15 1.72
N ARG A 168 -7.72 -7.19 0.39
CA ARG A 168 -8.82 -7.01 -0.56
C ARG A 168 -9.39 -8.34 -1.06
N THR A 169 -8.61 -9.42 -1.01
CA THR A 169 -8.96 -10.70 -1.65
C THR A 169 -9.14 -11.89 -0.71
N GLY A 170 -8.79 -11.78 0.59
CA GLY A 170 -8.95 -12.89 1.55
C GLY A 170 -7.91 -13.99 1.45
N ASN A 171 -7.22 -14.09 0.32
CA ASN A 171 -6.20 -15.09 0.11
C ASN A 171 -4.86 -14.69 0.75
N LEU A 172 -4.19 -15.68 1.37
CA LEU A 172 -2.78 -15.57 1.77
C LEU A 172 -1.99 -14.92 0.62
N PRO A 173 -1.05 -14.00 0.88
CA PRO A 173 -0.34 -13.32 -0.21
C PRO A 173 0.15 -14.32 -1.22
N ILE A 174 -0.23 -14.15 -2.49
CA ILE A 174 0.25 -15.01 -3.58
C ILE A 174 1.78 -15.17 -3.50
N LYS A 175 2.46 -14.10 -3.06
CA LYS A 175 3.87 -14.10 -2.67
C LYS A 175 4.25 -15.18 -1.64
N LEU A 176 3.52 -15.32 -0.53
CA LEU A 176 3.75 -16.34 0.50
C LEU A 176 3.41 -17.75 -0.02
N ILE A 177 2.31 -17.91 -0.77
CA ILE A 177 1.95 -19.18 -1.41
C ILE A 177 3.08 -19.62 -2.34
N LEU A 178 3.51 -18.73 -3.23
CA LEU A 178 4.65 -18.94 -4.13
C LEU A 178 5.93 -19.25 -3.35
N GLN A 179 6.25 -18.49 -2.30
CA GLN A 179 7.44 -18.74 -1.48
C GLN A 179 7.42 -20.14 -0.84
N LYS A 180 6.26 -20.62 -0.38
CA LYS A 180 6.12 -21.96 0.21
C LYS A 180 6.27 -23.03 -0.87
N ARG A 181 5.47 -22.93 -1.93
CA ARG A 181 5.45 -23.85 -3.08
C ARG A 181 6.82 -23.98 -3.74
N ILE A 182 7.44 -22.86 -4.10
CA ILE A 182 8.76 -22.86 -4.73
C ILE A 182 9.82 -23.40 -3.76
N ALA A 183 9.75 -23.12 -2.45
CA ALA A 183 10.71 -23.70 -1.51
C ALA A 183 10.60 -25.22 -1.45
N THR A 184 9.39 -25.77 -1.46
CA THR A 184 9.16 -27.22 -1.56
C THR A 184 9.75 -27.79 -2.85
N VAL A 185 9.51 -27.13 -3.99
CA VAL A 185 10.06 -27.58 -5.27
C VAL A 185 11.58 -27.51 -5.33
N ILE A 186 12.20 -26.43 -4.85
CA ILE A 186 13.67 -26.30 -4.79
C ILE A 186 14.29 -27.41 -3.94
N SER A 187 13.62 -27.82 -2.86
CA SER A 187 14.15 -28.86 -1.95
C SER A 187 13.98 -30.28 -2.49
N ALA A 188 13.06 -30.48 -3.44
CA ALA A 188 12.73 -31.80 -4.00
C ALA A 188 13.39 -32.08 -5.35
N ALA A 189 13.59 -31.04 -6.18
CA ALA A 189 14.13 -31.20 -7.52
C ALA A 189 15.62 -31.57 -7.50
N THR A 190 16.01 -32.58 -8.27
CA THR A 190 17.41 -32.96 -8.48
C THR A 190 18.04 -32.21 -9.64
N ASP A 191 17.27 -31.92 -10.69
CA ASP A 191 17.74 -31.25 -11.92
C ASP A 191 16.78 -30.17 -12.44
N THR A 192 17.22 -29.46 -13.48
CA THR A 192 16.44 -28.38 -14.12
C THR A 192 15.10 -28.84 -14.72
N THR A 193 15.05 -30.05 -15.27
CA THR A 193 13.85 -30.61 -15.92
C THR A 193 12.80 -30.97 -14.87
N GLU A 194 13.22 -31.63 -13.80
CA GLU A 194 12.37 -31.97 -12.67
C GLU A 194 11.89 -30.68 -11.96
N PHE A 195 12.76 -29.69 -11.78
CA PHE A 195 12.39 -28.39 -11.23
C PHE A 195 11.26 -27.72 -12.01
N ILE A 196 11.37 -27.66 -13.35
CA ILE A 196 10.33 -27.09 -14.22
C ILE A 196 9.03 -27.91 -14.14
N THR A 197 9.14 -29.23 -14.08
CA THR A 197 7.99 -30.15 -14.04
C THR A 197 7.22 -30.02 -12.72
N LEU A 198 7.92 -30.02 -11.59
CA LEU A 198 7.34 -29.84 -10.27
C LEU A 198 6.69 -28.46 -10.09
N LEU A 199 7.27 -27.39 -10.67
CA LEU A 199 6.64 -26.08 -10.67
C LEU A 199 5.30 -26.11 -11.45
N LYS A 200 5.31 -26.70 -12.65
CA LYS A 200 4.09 -26.83 -13.47
C LYS A 200 3.01 -27.66 -12.77
N ALA A 201 3.38 -28.75 -12.09
CA ALA A 201 2.47 -29.56 -11.29
C ALA A 201 1.81 -28.76 -10.15
N GLN A 202 2.47 -27.72 -9.65
CA GLN A 202 1.91 -26.79 -8.66
C GLN A 202 1.25 -25.55 -9.28
N ASN A 203 0.93 -25.58 -10.58
CA ASN A 203 0.36 -24.47 -11.37
C ASN A 203 1.24 -23.21 -11.40
N ILE A 204 2.55 -23.36 -11.23
CA ILE A 204 3.53 -22.27 -11.33
C ILE A 204 4.23 -22.36 -12.68
N LEU A 205 4.10 -21.33 -13.49
CA LEU A 205 4.77 -21.25 -14.78
C LEU A 205 6.09 -20.45 -14.62
N PRO A 206 7.26 -21.10 -14.75
CA PRO A 206 8.53 -20.39 -14.75
C PRO A 206 8.74 -19.64 -16.07
N LYS A 207 9.27 -18.42 -15.98
CA LYS A 207 9.75 -17.63 -17.11
C LYS A 207 11.20 -17.24 -16.85
N PHE A 208 12.11 -17.81 -17.62
CA PHE A 208 13.54 -17.58 -17.52
C PHE A 208 13.94 -16.33 -18.30
N ASN A 209 14.77 -15.49 -17.71
CA ASN A 209 15.34 -14.32 -18.37
C ASN A 209 16.64 -14.70 -19.07
N VAL A 210 16.53 -15.06 -20.35
CA VAL A 210 17.65 -15.54 -21.18
C VAL A 210 18.22 -14.39 -22.01
N SER A 211 19.53 -14.20 -21.99
CA SER A 211 20.23 -13.24 -22.85
C SER A 211 20.22 -13.71 -24.29
N GLN A 212 19.73 -12.88 -25.21
CA GLN A 212 19.70 -13.20 -26.65
C GLN A 212 21.10 -13.36 -27.26
N ASN A 213 22.10 -12.65 -26.73
CA ASN A 213 23.46 -12.64 -27.28
C ASN A 213 24.33 -13.78 -26.74
N THR A 214 24.07 -14.24 -25.51
CA THR A 214 24.96 -15.21 -24.83
C THR A 214 24.27 -16.52 -24.46
N GLY A 215 22.95 -16.63 -24.62
CA GLY A 215 22.16 -17.79 -24.17
C GLY A 215 22.11 -17.95 -22.64
N ARG A 216 22.78 -17.07 -21.88
CA ARG A 216 22.89 -17.15 -20.42
C ARG A 216 21.59 -16.76 -19.75
N VAL A 217 21.21 -17.52 -18.74
CA VAL A 217 20.05 -17.22 -17.91
C VAL A 217 20.46 -16.30 -16.76
N SER A 218 19.95 -15.08 -16.75
CA SER A 218 20.27 -14.04 -15.75
C SER A 218 19.27 -13.98 -14.60
N GLY A 219 18.13 -14.66 -14.72
CA GLY A 219 17.07 -14.63 -13.72
C GLY A 219 15.88 -15.52 -14.06
N ILE A 220 14.95 -15.61 -13.13
CA ILE A 220 13.70 -16.36 -13.28
C ILE A 220 12.55 -15.55 -12.68
N SER A 221 11.38 -15.63 -13.31
CA SER A 221 10.11 -15.13 -12.81
C SER A 221 9.10 -16.28 -12.72
N PHE A 222 8.15 -16.18 -11.79
CA PHE A 222 7.13 -17.19 -11.54
C PHE A 222 5.76 -16.57 -11.77
N LYS A 223 5.00 -17.13 -12.71
CA LYS A 223 3.59 -16.76 -12.97
C LYS A 223 2.69 -17.75 -12.26
N TYR A 224 1.79 -17.25 -11.42
CA TYR A 224 0.82 -18.05 -10.67
C TYR A 224 -0.48 -17.24 -10.51
N GLU A 225 -1.62 -17.84 -10.86
CA GLU A 225 -2.94 -17.18 -10.82
C GLU A 225 -2.95 -15.79 -11.50
N GLY A 226 -2.29 -15.68 -12.65
CA GLY A 226 -2.20 -14.44 -13.43
C GLY A 226 -1.24 -13.37 -12.87
N VAL A 227 -0.59 -13.61 -11.73
CA VAL A 227 0.38 -12.67 -11.14
C VAL A 227 1.82 -13.17 -11.36
N ILE A 228 2.71 -12.26 -11.72
CA ILE A 228 4.12 -12.56 -11.98
C ILE A 228 5.01 -12.01 -10.88
N TYR A 229 5.84 -12.86 -10.28
CA TYR A 229 6.88 -12.46 -9.32
C TYR A 229 8.28 -12.78 -9.84
N LYS A 230 9.18 -11.80 -9.82
CA LYS A 230 10.62 -12.05 -10.02
C LYS A 230 11.15 -12.88 -8.86
N GLY A 231 11.97 -13.89 -9.12
CA GLY A 231 12.54 -14.72 -8.04
C GLY A 231 13.27 -13.91 -6.97
N SER A 232 14.03 -12.89 -7.37
CA SER A 232 14.73 -11.99 -6.43
C SER A 232 13.81 -11.06 -5.60
N SER A 233 12.54 -10.87 -6.00
CA SER A 233 11.54 -10.15 -5.19
C SER A 233 10.86 -11.04 -4.15
N LEU A 234 10.83 -12.36 -4.39
CA LEU A 234 10.41 -13.36 -3.41
C LEU A 234 11.47 -13.58 -2.32
N GLY A 235 12.76 -13.39 -2.63
CA GLY A 235 13.87 -13.50 -1.68
C GLY A 235 15.12 -14.06 -2.34
N LYS A 236 16.29 -13.91 -1.70
CA LYS A 236 17.58 -14.29 -2.30
C LYS A 236 17.60 -15.76 -2.74
N LYS A 237 17.08 -16.66 -1.90
CA LYS A 237 17.02 -18.11 -2.17
C LYS A 237 16.15 -18.51 -3.38
N TYR A 238 15.25 -17.63 -3.82
CA TYR A 238 14.39 -17.85 -4.98
C TYR A 238 14.92 -17.20 -6.25
N SER A 239 16.09 -16.55 -6.20
CA SER A 239 16.78 -16.06 -7.39
C SER A 239 17.38 -17.23 -8.18
N TRP A 240 17.44 -17.11 -9.51
CA TRP A 240 17.99 -18.15 -10.37
C TRP A 240 19.41 -18.56 -9.94
N ASN A 241 20.27 -17.58 -9.67
CA ASN A 241 21.65 -17.80 -9.21
C ASN A 241 21.76 -18.54 -7.86
N SER A 242 20.70 -18.59 -7.07
CA SER A 242 20.66 -19.38 -5.81
C SER A 242 19.98 -20.73 -5.99
N ILE A 243 19.08 -20.85 -6.97
CA ILE A 243 18.39 -22.10 -7.33
C ILE A 243 19.37 -23.06 -7.99
N VAL A 244 20.16 -22.60 -8.98
CA VAL A 244 21.16 -23.42 -9.69
C VAL A 244 22.32 -23.91 -8.81
N LYS A 245 22.37 -23.47 -7.54
CA LYS A 245 23.32 -24.01 -6.54
C LYS A 245 22.76 -25.20 -5.77
N GLN A 246 21.47 -25.46 -5.91
CA GLN A 246 20.73 -26.50 -5.18
C GLN A 246 20.19 -27.59 -6.10
N ILE A 247 20.24 -27.36 -7.42
CA ILE A 247 19.83 -28.33 -8.45
C ILE A 247 20.98 -28.51 -9.44
N ASP A 248 21.06 -29.68 -10.07
CA ASP A 248 22.03 -29.93 -11.14
C ASP A 248 21.65 -29.13 -12.40
N TYR A 249 22.45 -28.11 -12.72
CA TYR A 249 22.26 -27.20 -13.83
C TYR A 249 23.49 -27.14 -14.73
N GLY A 250 23.32 -27.52 -15.99
CA GLY A 250 24.30 -27.34 -17.05
C GLY A 250 23.81 -26.32 -18.07
N GLN A 251 24.54 -25.22 -18.28
CA GLN A 251 24.09 -24.14 -19.17
C GLN A 251 23.77 -24.64 -20.58
N ASP A 252 24.66 -25.44 -21.19
CA ASP A 252 24.50 -25.91 -22.56
C ASP A 252 23.50 -27.08 -22.65
N ARG A 253 23.50 -27.97 -21.63
CA ARG A 253 22.60 -29.13 -21.54
C ARG A 253 21.14 -28.71 -21.38
N ASP A 254 20.88 -27.78 -20.46
CA ASP A 254 19.51 -27.45 -20.01
C ASP A 254 18.90 -26.28 -20.81
N HIS A 255 19.66 -25.69 -21.74
CA HIS A 255 19.22 -24.55 -22.54
C HIS A 255 17.92 -24.83 -23.31
N THR A 256 17.79 -26.00 -23.92
CA THR A 256 16.61 -26.41 -24.69
C THR A 256 15.37 -26.53 -23.81
N VAL A 257 15.50 -27.15 -22.64
CA VAL A 257 14.40 -27.31 -21.67
C VAL A 257 13.96 -25.95 -21.14
N ILE A 258 14.91 -25.05 -20.83
CA ILE A 258 14.63 -23.69 -20.37
C ILE A 258 13.89 -22.86 -21.44
N LEU A 259 14.31 -22.93 -22.71
CA LEU A 259 13.64 -22.25 -23.80
C LEU A 259 12.23 -22.81 -24.03
N SER A 260 12.05 -24.13 -23.96
CA SER A 260 10.74 -24.77 -24.08
C SER A 260 9.78 -24.35 -22.96
N ALA A 261 10.30 -24.09 -21.76
CA ALA A 261 9.50 -23.60 -20.64
C ALA A 261 9.02 -22.16 -20.83
N ASN A 262 9.76 -21.34 -21.59
CA ASN A 262 9.36 -19.99 -21.96
C ASN A 262 8.32 -19.95 -23.09
N GLY A 263 8.27 -20.97 -23.96
CA GLY A 263 7.49 -20.98 -25.19
C GLY A 263 6.26 -21.89 -25.16
N LYS A 264 5.16 -21.43 -24.56
CA LYS A 264 3.77 -21.84 -24.87
C LYS A 264 2.79 -20.68 -24.69
N GLU A 265 3.12 -19.52 -25.26
CA GLU A 265 2.14 -18.46 -25.53
C GLU A 265 2.19 -18.12 -27.03
N ARG A 266 1.45 -18.90 -27.84
CA ARG A 266 0.93 -18.57 -29.19
C ARG A 266 -0.36 -19.39 -29.38
N GLY A 267 -1.52 -18.83 -29.73
CA GLY A 267 -1.79 -17.43 -30.06
C GLY A 267 -3.28 -17.16 -30.27
N THR A 268 -3.58 -15.88 -30.43
CA THR A 268 -4.70 -15.35 -31.21
C THR A 268 -4.22 -14.04 -31.85
N ASP A 269 -3.32 -14.14 -32.83
CA ASP A 269 -3.03 -13.02 -33.72
C ASP A 269 -3.63 -13.35 -35.08
N ARG A 270 -4.66 -12.57 -35.44
CA ARG A 270 -5.21 -12.54 -36.79
C ARG A 270 -4.19 -11.89 -37.72
N ALA A 271 -3.88 -12.59 -38.81
CA ALA A 271 -3.17 -12.05 -39.96
C ALA A 271 -4.10 -11.17 -40.82
N GLY A 272 -3.48 -10.23 -41.52
CA GLY A 272 -4.08 -9.30 -42.50
C GLY A 272 -3.25 -8.02 -42.51
N GLU A 273 -2.04 -8.05 -43.07
CA GLU A 273 -1.72 -7.70 -44.47
C GLU A 273 -1.38 -6.21 -44.66
N GLY A 274 -0.28 -5.95 -45.36
CA GLY A 274 0.14 -4.60 -45.75
C GLY A 274 1.65 -4.42 -45.73
N ASN A 275 2.30 -4.89 -46.79
CA ASN A 275 3.74 -4.89 -47.01
C ASN A 275 4.23 -3.59 -47.69
N HIS A 276 5.57 -3.46 -47.76
CA HIS A 276 6.40 -2.46 -48.47
C HIS A 276 6.72 -1.18 -47.68
N GLY A 277 7.98 -0.78 -47.48
CA GLY A 277 9.27 -1.31 -47.90
C GLY A 277 10.32 -0.21 -47.70
N THR A 278 11.56 -0.60 -47.35
CA THR A 278 12.86 0.10 -47.60
C THR A 278 13.00 1.59 -47.28
N ALA A 279 14.08 2.18 -46.78
CA ALA A 279 15.38 1.80 -46.24
C ALA A 279 16.04 3.15 -45.83
N ILE A 280 17.02 3.11 -44.91
CA ILE A 280 18.17 4.04 -44.82
C ILE A 280 17.92 5.47 -44.26
N THR A 281 18.34 5.61 -42.99
CA THR A 281 19.22 6.62 -42.36
C THR A 281 19.31 8.11 -42.78
N SER A 282 19.51 8.89 -41.70
CA SER A 282 20.28 10.16 -41.51
C SER A 282 19.66 11.54 -41.80
N VAL A 283 19.51 12.27 -40.68
CA VAL A 283 19.50 13.74 -40.38
C VAL A 283 20.50 14.59 -41.21
N PRO A 284 20.55 15.95 -41.14
CA PRO A 284 19.69 16.98 -40.47
C PRO A 284 19.48 18.33 -41.24
N ARG A 285 18.77 19.28 -40.57
CA ARG A 285 18.86 20.78 -40.68
C ARG A 285 18.37 21.40 -42.00
N SER A 286 17.84 22.62 -42.10
CA SER A 286 17.67 23.79 -41.22
C SER A 286 16.83 24.85 -41.96
N GLU A 287 16.08 25.66 -41.20
CA GLU A 287 15.83 27.11 -41.36
C GLU A 287 15.05 27.71 -42.57
N GLY A 288 14.23 28.73 -42.24
CA GLY A 288 13.64 29.73 -43.15
C GLY A 288 12.11 29.81 -43.03
N VAL A 289 11.50 30.54 -42.08
CA VAL A 289 11.27 32.00 -41.98
C VAL A 289 10.25 32.58 -42.97
N ALA A 290 9.25 33.26 -42.38
CA ALA A 290 8.39 34.35 -42.89
C ALA A 290 7.35 33.98 -43.96
N LYS A 291 6.20 34.63 -44.11
CA LYS A 291 5.40 35.67 -43.41
C LYS A 291 4.10 35.75 -44.22
N GLY A 292 3.00 36.17 -43.62
CA GLY A 292 1.90 36.83 -44.35
C GLY A 292 0.53 36.62 -43.69
N THR A 293 0.06 37.56 -42.85
CA THR A 293 -0.89 38.67 -43.17
C THR A 293 -2.32 38.17 -43.41
N GLU A 294 -3.21 38.39 -42.42
CA GLU A 294 -4.23 39.47 -42.38
C GLU A 294 -5.55 38.99 -43.03
N ASN A 295 -6.77 39.33 -42.62
CA ASN A 295 -7.29 40.32 -41.69
C ASN A 295 -8.74 39.96 -41.32
N SER A 296 -9.18 40.43 -40.15
CA SER A 296 -10.49 41.03 -39.78
C SER A 296 -11.80 40.59 -40.47
N ALA A 297 -12.83 40.23 -39.69
CA ALA A 297 -13.95 41.16 -39.40
C ALA A 297 -15.19 40.49 -38.76
N GLN A 298 -15.75 41.23 -37.79
CA GLN A 298 -17.18 41.46 -37.51
C GLN A 298 -18.05 40.49 -36.69
N GLN A 299 -18.57 41.11 -35.62
CA GLN A 299 -19.66 40.74 -34.73
C GLN A 299 -21.04 40.80 -35.42
N SER A 300 -22.03 40.07 -34.89
CA SER A 300 -23.33 40.61 -34.41
C SER A 300 -24.12 39.50 -33.69
N LYS A 301 -24.48 39.69 -32.41
CA LYS A 301 -25.78 40.11 -31.82
C LYS A 301 -26.92 39.08 -31.82
N GLY A 302 -27.35 38.74 -30.60
CA GLY A 302 -28.76 38.74 -30.19
C GLY A 302 -29.49 37.40 -30.18
N HIS A 303 -29.97 36.95 -29.01
CA HIS A 303 -31.39 37.04 -28.60
C HIS A 303 -31.66 36.12 -27.39
N VAL A 304 -32.60 36.55 -26.53
CA VAL A 304 -32.99 35.94 -25.26
C VAL A 304 -34.31 35.16 -25.45
N GLY A 305 -34.47 34.02 -24.78
CA GLY A 305 -35.75 33.30 -24.62
C GLY A 305 -35.52 31.84 -24.19
N LYS A 306 -35.50 31.48 -22.90
CA LYS A 306 -36.61 31.19 -21.94
C LYS A 306 -37.27 29.80 -22.18
N ILE A 307 -37.43 29.07 -21.04
CA ILE A 307 -38.45 28.06 -20.68
C ILE A 307 -38.07 26.56 -20.77
N GLU A 308 -38.17 25.91 -19.59
CA GLU A 308 -38.55 24.51 -19.19
C GLU A 308 -38.07 23.32 -20.04
N GLY A 309 -37.68 22.15 -19.56
CA GLY A 309 -37.95 21.39 -18.33
C GLY A 309 -37.88 19.89 -18.73
N ASN A 310 -37.54 19.03 -17.77
CA ASN A 310 -37.49 17.55 -17.81
C ASN A 310 -36.35 16.81 -18.54
N GLY A 311 -35.69 15.92 -17.77
CA GLY A 311 -35.59 14.51 -18.16
C GLY A 311 -34.19 13.89 -18.29
N MET A 312 -33.99 12.82 -17.51
CA MET A 312 -33.13 11.65 -17.78
C MET A 312 -31.61 11.70 -17.47
N THR A 313 -31.29 10.97 -16.39
CA THR A 313 -30.25 9.92 -16.30
C THR A 313 -28.79 10.24 -16.65
N GLY A 314 -27.95 10.27 -15.62
CA GLY A 314 -26.50 10.09 -15.74
C GLY A 314 -25.95 9.29 -14.56
N ARG A 315 -25.83 7.97 -14.72
CA ARG A 315 -25.05 7.09 -13.85
C ARG A 315 -23.57 7.45 -14.02
N LEU A 316 -22.99 8.14 -13.05
CA LEU A 316 -21.54 8.34 -12.98
C LEU A 316 -20.95 7.41 -11.93
N ALA A 317 -20.41 6.30 -12.44
CA ALA A 317 -19.39 5.54 -11.76
C ALA A 317 -18.15 6.45 -11.56
N ASN A 318 -17.62 6.47 -10.34
CA ASN A 318 -16.28 6.00 -10.03
C ASN A 318 -15.99 6.34 -8.56
N GLU A 319 -16.11 5.34 -7.70
CA GLU A 319 -15.58 5.34 -6.33
C GLU A 319 -14.07 5.59 -6.41
N THR A 320 -13.68 6.82 -6.12
CA THR A 320 -12.29 7.20 -5.95
C THR A 320 -11.82 6.75 -4.57
N ASP A 321 -10.89 5.78 -4.56
CA ASP A 321 -10.09 5.41 -3.40
C ASP A 321 -9.57 6.67 -2.69
N TRP A 322 -10.11 6.92 -1.50
CA TRP A 322 -9.82 8.11 -0.70
C TRP A 322 -8.36 8.13 -0.25
N THR A 323 -7.67 9.25 -0.54
CA THR A 323 -6.35 9.57 0.00
C THR A 323 -6.45 10.87 0.81
N PRO A 324 -5.90 10.93 2.03
CA PRO A 324 -5.99 12.14 2.84
C PRO A 324 -5.03 13.20 2.28
N PHE A 325 -5.47 14.46 2.30
CA PHE A 325 -4.73 15.71 2.02
C PHE A 325 -4.83 16.32 0.60
N LYS A 326 -5.84 17.19 0.42
CA LYS A 326 -5.67 18.51 -0.24
C LYS A 326 -6.79 19.46 0.21
N LEU A 327 -6.64 20.03 1.40
CA LEU A 327 -7.29 21.29 1.76
C LEU A 327 -6.16 22.31 1.95
N GLU A 328 -5.73 22.93 0.85
CA GLU A 328 -4.77 24.03 0.89
C GLU A 328 -5.52 25.28 1.35
N LEU A 329 -5.42 25.59 2.65
CA LEU A 329 -5.60 26.96 3.14
C LEU A 329 -4.39 27.76 2.64
N LYS A 330 -4.64 28.72 1.75
CA LYS A 330 -3.69 29.75 1.37
C LYS A 330 -3.54 30.70 2.55
N ASP A 331 -2.36 30.76 3.15
CA ASP A 331 -1.92 31.93 3.91
C ASP A 331 -0.44 32.18 3.62
N ASP A 332 -0.21 33.32 2.95
CA ASP A 332 1.08 33.93 2.65
C ASP A 332 1.78 34.37 3.94
N ILE A 333 2.90 33.75 4.32
CA ILE A 333 3.90 34.41 5.18
C ILE A 333 5.33 34.05 4.74
N ASN A 334 6.00 35.06 4.18
CA ASN A 334 7.43 35.16 3.94
C ASN A 334 8.31 34.64 5.11
N LYS A 335 9.21 33.68 4.84
CA LYS A 335 10.39 33.43 5.70
C LYS A 335 11.68 33.34 4.88
N LYS A 336 12.48 34.40 4.97
CA LYS A 336 13.88 34.47 4.53
C LYS A 336 14.72 33.40 5.23
N LYS A 337 15.47 32.62 4.46
CA LYS A 337 16.48 31.66 4.92
C LYS A 337 17.73 32.41 5.39
N SER A 338 18.14 32.21 6.64
CA SER A 338 19.48 32.56 7.13
C SER A 338 20.34 31.29 7.20
N LYS A 339 21.38 31.23 6.36
CA LYS A 339 22.44 30.22 6.38
C LYS A 339 23.43 30.57 7.49
N ARG A 340 23.66 29.67 8.44
CA ARG A 340 24.67 29.82 9.50
C ARG A 340 25.93 29.05 9.10
N THR A 341 26.96 29.77 8.66
CA THR A 341 28.31 29.25 8.38
C THR A 341 29.08 29.10 9.69
N LYS A 342 29.58 27.89 9.99
CA LYS A 342 30.53 27.63 11.08
C LYS A 342 31.89 28.21 10.70
N LYS A 343 32.45 29.09 11.54
CA LYS A 343 33.87 29.48 11.50
C LYS A 343 34.52 28.99 12.80
N LYS A 344 35.40 28.00 12.69
CA LYS A 344 36.36 27.62 13.73
C LYS A 344 37.36 28.77 13.89
N LYS A 345 37.61 29.21 15.12
CA LYS A 345 38.89 29.77 15.56
C LYS A 345 39.18 29.23 16.95
N GLY A 346 40.33 28.59 17.10
CA GLY A 346 40.95 28.30 18.39
C GLY A 346 41.85 29.45 18.84
N LEU A 347 42.64 29.14 19.87
CA LEU A 347 43.51 29.98 20.72
C LEU A 347 42.70 30.69 21.81
N GLY A 348 43.04 30.59 23.10
CA GLY A 348 44.20 30.04 23.79
C GLY A 348 44.22 30.65 25.20
N LEU A 349 45.00 30.01 26.09
CA LEU A 349 45.12 30.18 27.55
C LEU A 349 44.04 29.46 28.36
#